data_AF-A0A3E4PKZ8-F1
#
_entry.id   AF-A0A3E4PKZ8-F1
#
_cell.length_a   1.000
_cell.length_b   1.000
_cell.length_c   1.000
_cell.angle_alpha   90.00
_cell.angle_beta   90.00
_cell.angle_gamma   90.00
#
_symmetry.space_group_name_H-M   'P 1'
#
loop_
_entity.id
_entity.type
_entity.pdbx_description
1 polymer ?
#
loop_
_entity_poly.entity_id
_entity_poly.type
_entity_poly.pdbx_seq_one_letter_code
_entity_poly.pdbx_strand_id
1 'polypeptide(L)'
;MHNLDKDILIENIKRLMKEHDVTQPKLADDLHIGQPSISKCLNGKQSISIDLIYSIAQYFDVSIDSLCSSKDASAATSDDGNDRRTRALRKASAFNDTCDALAVLFKLHRLDIKEIDHIETIYEEQIYRENGMQFRQFVKKKGVLGTGTTSSKYNAIFYPNYYEVPTSFDNDDDYSDFMSEISYSGNALTENIRINKVLNQLIDLFKIYKNGSLPEEAYLHSIDAIITQAKKQF
;
A
#
# COMPACT_ATOMS: atom_id res chain seq x y z
N MET A 1 -3.24 6.48 0.19
CA MET A 1 -2.31 5.76 1.10
C MET A 1 -2.48 6.37 2.46
N HIS A 2 -2.92 5.59 3.45
CA HIS A 2 -2.86 6.06 4.84
C HIS A 2 -1.38 6.22 5.15
N ASN A 3 -0.91 7.47 5.24
CA ASN A 3 0.19 7.76 6.17
C ASN A 3 -0.19 7.06 7.47
N LEU A 4 0.76 6.44 8.17
CA LEU A 4 0.55 6.09 9.57
C LEU A 4 -0.01 7.36 10.22
N ASP A 5 -1.32 7.42 10.44
CA ASP A 5 -2.03 8.70 10.42
C ASP A 5 -1.62 9.42 11.69
N LYS A 6 -0.59 10.25 11.57
CA LYS A 6 0.07 10.93 12.69
C LYS A 6 -0.95 11.68 13.51
N ASP A 7 -2.02 12.11 12.85
CA ASP A 7 -3.20 12.74 13.42
C ASP A 7 -3.98 11.79 14.35
N ILE A 8 -4.19 10.51 13.99
CA ILE A 8 -4.82 9.49 14.85
C ILE A 8 -3.97 9.26 16.10
N LEU A 9 -2.65 9.10 15.93
CA LEU A 9 -1.73 8.91 17.05
C LEU A 9 -1.78 10.11 18.02
N ILE A 10 -1.69 11.33 17.48
CA ILE A 10 -1.76 12.57 18.28
C ILE A 10 -3.12 12.71 18.96
N GLU A 11 -4.22 12.40 18.27
CA GLU A 11 -5.58 12.45 18.81
C GLU A 11 -5.74 11.48 19.97
N ASN A 12 -5.29 10.23 19.81
CA ASN A 12 -5.35 9.22 20.85
C ASN A 12 -4.52 9.61 22.09
N ILE A 13 -3.33 10.16 21.90
CA ILE A 13 -2.52 10.65 23.01
C ILE A 13 -3.23 11.80 23.73
N LYS A 14 -3.77 12.79 23.00
CA LYS A 14 -4.53 13.91 23.59
C LYS A 14 -5.78 13.43 24.32
N ARG A 15 -6.44 12.39 23.82
CA ARG A 15 -7.60 11.77 24.46
C ARG A 15 -7.22 11.11 25.78
N LEU A 16 -6.17 10.28 25.81
CA LEU A 16 -5.68 9.65 27.04
C LEU A 16 -5.25 10.68 28.07
N MET A 17 -4.58 11.75 27.63
CA MET A 17 -4.25 12.89 28.48
C MET A 17 -5.50 13.51 29.13
N LYS A 18 -6.59 13.65 28.38
CA LYS A 18 -7.86 14.18 28.90
C LYS A 18 -8.56 13.19 29.85
N GLU A 19 -8.55 11.90 29.53
CA GLU A 19 -9.19 10.85 30.35
C GLU A 19 -8.49 10.66 31.69
N HIS A 20 -7.18 10.90 31.76
CA HIS A 20 -6.36 10.74 32.97
C HIS A 20 -6.00 12.08 33.65
N ASP A 21 -6.60 13.20 33.22
CA ASP A 21 -6.31 14.55 33.73
C ASP A 21 -4.81 14.92 33.73
N VAL A 22 -4.11 14.53 32.65
CA VAL A 22 -2.68 14.78 32.44
C VAL A 22 -2.47 15.94 31.46
N THR A 23 -1.67 16.93 31.86
CA THR A 23 -1.31 18.07 31.00
C THR A 23 -0.03 17.79 30.22
N GLN A 24 0.24 18.53 29.13
CA GLN A 24 1.49 18.34 28.35
C GLN A 24 2.75 18.56 29.19
N PRO A 25 2.84 19.57 30.08
CA PRO A 25 3.98 19.70 30.98
C PRO A 25 4.13 18.50 31.92
N LYS A 26 3.03 18.04 32.53
CA LYS A 26 3.06 16.87 33.42
C LYS A 26 3.53 15.61 32.69
N LEU A 27 3.02 15.35 31.48
CA LEU A 27 3.46 14.23 30.65
C LEU A 27 4.95 14.34 30.30
N ALA A 28 5.43 15.54 29.99
CA ALA A 28 6.83 15.79 29.69
C ALA A 28 7.73 15.52 30.91
N ASP A 29 7.33 16.01 32.08
CA ASP A 29 8.05 15.83 33.34
C ASP A 29 8.10 14.34 33.74
N ASP A 30 6.96 13.65 33.68
CA ASP A 30 6.82 12.24 34.05
C ASP A 30 7.59 11.31 33.09
N LEU A 31 7.69 11.66 31.81
CA LEU A 31 8.47 10.90 30.82
C LEU A 31 9.94 11.34 30.75
N HIS A 32 10.35 12.35 31.52
CA HIS A 32 11.68 12.95 31.47
C HIS A 32 12.08 13.45 30.07
N ILE A 33 11.12 14.03 29.36
CA ILE A 33 11.29 14.60 28.01
C ILE A 33 11.11 16.11 28.09
N GLY A 34 11.86 16.86 27.28
CA GLY A 34 11.69 18.30 27.19
C GLY A 34 10.24 18.68 26.81
N GLN A 35 9.59 19.50 27.63
CA GLN A 35 8.24 20.03 27.37
C GLN A 35 8.08 20.66 25.96
N PRO A 36 9.07 21.38 25.39
CA PRO A 36 9.00 21.84 24.01
C PRO A 36 8.90 20.71 22.97
N SER A 37 9.51 19.55 23.24
CA SER A 37 9.48 18.38 22.35
C SER A 37 8.09 17.73 22.35
N ILE A 38 7.50 17.50 23.53
CA ILE A 38 6.12 17.00 23.64
C ILE A 38 5.13 17.96 22.94
N SER A 39 5.30 19.27 23.15
CA SER A 39 4.46 20.28 22.51
C SER A 39 4.58 20.25 20.98
N LYS A 40 5.80 20.15 20.43
CA LYS A 40 6.00 20.06 18.97
C LYS A 40 5.41 18.78 18.39
N CYS A 41 5.60 17.66 19.07
CA CYS A 41 5.05 16.36 18.68
C CYS A 41 3.51 16.38 18.62
N LEU A 42 2.85 16.79 19.71
CA LEU A 42 1.38 16.78 19.82
C LEU A 42 0.69 17.89 19.02
N ASN A 43 1.44 18.86 18.49
CA ASN A 43 0.95 19.86 17.56
C ASN A 43 1.34 19.57 16.10
N GLY A 44 1.85 18.37 15.81
CA GLY A 44 2.19 17.94 14.46
C GLY A 44 3.47 18.55 13.88
N LYS A 45 4.16 19.43 14.61
CA LYS A 45 5.37 20.15 14.18
C LYS A 45 6.65 19.31 14.20
N GLN A 46 6.61 18.13 14.81
CA GLN A 46 7.73 17.18 14.89
C GLN A 46 7.20 15.75 14.80
N SER A 47 7.96 14.82 14.23
CA SER A 47 7.65 13.38 14.24
C SER A 47 7.82 12.80 15.64
N ILE A 48 6.96 11.83 15.99
CA ILE A 48 7.04 11.13 17.27
C ILE A 48 7.93 9.90 17.06
N SER A 49 9.00 9.76 17.84
CA SER A 49 9.87 8.58 17.77
C SER A 49 9.19 7.35 18.34
N ILE A 50 9.62 6.16 17.91
CA ILE A 50 9.09 4.89 18.43
C ILE A 50 9.29 4.76 19.95
N ASP A 51 10.41 5.25 20.49
CA ASP A 51 10.70 5.24 21.93
C ASP A 51 9.71 6.09 22.72
N LEU A 52 9.31 7.24 22.15
CA LEU A 52 8.31 8.11 22.74
C LEU A 52 6.91 7.47 22.69
N ILE A 53 6.57 6.81 21.57
CA ILE A 53 5.32 6.05 21.45
C ILE A 53 5.27 4.94 22.51
N TYR A 54 6.35 4.19 22.66
CA TYR A 54 6.46 3.13 23.67
C TYR A 54 6.33 3.67 25.10
N SER A 55 7.01 4.78 25.40
CA SER A 55 6.99 5.41 26.73
C SER A 55 5.59 5.94 27.09
N ILE A 56 4.88 6.54 26.13
CA ILE A 56 3.50 7.00 26.32
C ILE A 56 2.55 5.81 26.50
N ALA A 57 2.76 4.72 25.74
CA ALA A 57 1.96 3.50 25.87
C ALA A 57 2.07 2.91 27.28
N GLN A 58 3.30 2.82 27.81
CA GLN A 58 3.54 2.38 29.18
C GLN A 58 2.93 3.32 30.22
N TYR A 59 3.08 4.65 30.03
CA TYR A 59 2.58 5.63 30.98
C TYR A 59 1.05 5.58 31.17
N PHE A 60 0.30 5.31 30.09
CA PHE A 60 -1.16 5.18 30.15
C PHE A 60 -1.66 3.74 30.28
N ASP A 61 -0.76 2.76 30.41
CA ASP A 61 -1.08 1.32 30.46
C ASP A 61 -1.93 0.84 29.26
N VAL A 62 -1.52 1.23 28.06
CA VAL A 62 -2.18 0.87 26.78
C VAL A 62 -1.21 0.17 25.83
N SER A 63 -1.73 -0.59 24.88
CA SER A 63 -0.90 -1.17 23.81
C SER A 63 -0.53 -0.12 22.77
N ILE A 64 0.62 -0.30 22.10
CA ILE A 64 1.01 0.56 20.97
C ILE A 64 -0.04 0.51 19.85
N ASP A 65 -0.64 -0.66 19.58
CA ASP A 65 -1.71 -0.80 18.59
C ASP A 65 -2.92 0.08 18.95
N SER A 66 -3.26 0.22 20.24
CA SER A 66 -4.34 1.11 20.70
C SER A 66 -4.01 2.59 20.51
N LEU A 67 -2.74 2.99 20.60
CA LEU A 67 -2.33 4.37 20.32
C LEU A 67 -2.43 4.70 18.83
N CYS A 68 -2.15 3.71 17.97
CA CYS A 68 -2.08 3.90 16.52
C CYS A 68 -3.38 3.56 15.76
N SER A 69 -4.39 2.97 16.43
CA SER A 69 -5.65 2.55 15.79
C SER A 69 -6.76 3.61 15.90
N SER A 70 -7.62 3.68 14.88
CA SER A 70 -8.84 4.49 14.91
C SER A 70 -9.90 3.89 15.85
N LYS A 71 -10.77 4.74 16.40
CA LYS A 71 -11.83 4.35 17.36
C LYS A 71 -12.82 3.31 16.80
N ASP A 72 -13.01 3.28 15.49
CA ASP A 72 -13.83 2.28 14.81
C ASP A 72 -13.20 0.87 14.87
N ALA A 73 -11.89 0.78 15.08
CA ALA A 73 -11.18 -0.48 15.28
C ALA A 73 -11.13 -0.93 16.76
N SER A 74 -11.22 -0.01 17.72
CA SER A 74 -11.06 -0.32 19.16
C SER A 74 -12.31 -0.93 19.82
N ALA A 75 -13.48 -0.85 19.18
CA ALA A 75 -14.68 -1.57 19.64
C ALA A 75 -14.57 -3.10 19.47
N ALA A 76 -13.54 -3.59 18.77
CA ALA A 76 -13.31 -5.00 18.48
C ALA A 76 -12.25 -5.67 19.36
N THR A 77 -11.65 -4.96 20.32
CA THR A 77 -10.48 -5.45 21.09
C THR A 77 -10.75 -5.49 22.58
N SER A 78 -11.65 -6.37 22.99
CA SER A 78 -11.62 -6.98 24.32
C SER A 78 -11.67 -8.49 24.14
N ASP A 79 -10.65 -9.07 23.50
CA ASP A 79 -10.34 -10.49 23.65
C ASP A 79 -8.91 -10.78 23.17
N ASP A 80 -8.15 -11.46 24.00
CA ASP A 80 -6.74 -11.85 23.89
C ASP A 80 -6.53 -12.98 22.86
N GLY A 81 -7.17 -12.87 21.69
CA GLY A 81 -7.30 -14.00 20.79
C GLY A 81 -7.70 -13.66 19.37
N ASN A 82 -7.01 -12.76 18.66
CA ASN A 82 -7.31 -12.62 17.23
C ASN A 82 -6.24 -12.08 16.28
N ASP A 83 -5.02 -12.61 16.36
CA ASP A 83 -3.94 -12.13 15.50
C ASP A 83 -4.09 -12.57 14.01
N ARG A 84 -4.92 -13.56 13.69
CA ARG A 84 -5.09 -14.03 12.28
C ARG A 84 -6.34 -13.48 11.59
N ARG A 85 -7.50 -13.49 12.23
CA ARG A 85 -8.75 -13.03 11.60
C ARG A 85 -8.74 -11.51 11.45
N THR A 86 -8.25 -10.76 12.44
CA THR A 86 -8.14 -9.29 12.36
C THR A 86 -7.16 -8.87 11.26
N ARG A 87 -6.01 -9.55 11.09
CA ARG A 87 -5.10 -9.30 9.95
C ARG A 87 -5.72 -9.67 8.61
N ALA A 88 -6.43 -10.80 8.53
CA ALA A 88 -7.14 -11.19 7.30
C ALA A 88 -8.24 -10.18 6.93
N LEU A 89 -8.99 -9.67 7.91
CA LEU A 89 -9.99 -8.63 7.73
C LEU A 89 -9.37 -7.30 7.27
N ARG A 90 -8.27 -6.86 7.90
CA ARG A 90 -7.52 -5.66 7.49
C ARG A 90 -6.98 -5.80 6.06
N LYS A 91 -6.43 -6.97 5.70
CA LYS A 91 -5.97 -7.28 4.33
C LYS A 91 -7.09 -7.29 3.30
N ALA A 92 -8.23 -7.89 3.65
CA ALA A 92 -9.43 -7.88 2.81
C ALA A 92 -9.92 -6.44 2.60
N SER A 93 -9.90 -5.59 3.63
CA SER A 93 -10.23 -4.16 3.51
C SER A 93 -9.32 -3.47 2.51
N ALA A 94 -7.99 -3.57 2.67
CA ALA A 94 -7.05 -2.90 1.78
C ALA A 94 -7.19 -3.33 0.30
N PHE A 95 -7.43 -4.62 0.06
CA PHE A 95 -7.74 -5.13 -1.28
C PHE A 95 -9.04 -4.52 -1.82
N ASN A 96 -10.11 -4.56 -1.03
CA ASN A 96 -11.42 -4.05 -1.41
C ASN A 96 -11.38 -2.55 -1.71
N ASP A 97 -10.73 -1.77 -0.85
CA ASP A 97 -10.58 -0.32 -0.98
C ASP A 97 -9.78 0.03 -2.25
N THR A 98 -8.74 -0.74 -2.55
CA THR A 98 -7.96 -0.57 -3.79
C THR A 98 -8.81 -0.87 -5.02
N CYS A 99 -9.58 -1.96 -5.00
CA CYS A 99 -10.49 -2.31 -6.08
C CYS A 99 -11.56 -1.23 -6.31
N ASP A 100 -12.12 -0.66 -5.24
CA ASP A 100 -13.11 0.43 -5.34
C ASP A 100 -12.48 1.71 -5.91
N ALA A 101 -11.27 2.06 -5.46
CA ALA A 101 -10.55 3.21 -6.00
C ALA A 101 -10.28 3.06 -7.51
N LEU A 102 -9.83 1.88 -7.95
CA LEU A 102 -9.66 1.58 -9.36
C LEU A 102 -10.98 1.72 -10.12
N ALA A 103 -12.07 1.16 -9.60
CA ALA A 103 -13.39 1.27 -10.23
C ALA A 103 -13.79 2.74 -10.46
N VAL A 104 -13.65 3.58 -9.44
CA VAL A 104 -13.93 5.02 -9.52
C VAL A 104 -13.09 5.67 -10.61
N LEU A 105 -11.79 5.39 -10.65
CA LEU A 105 -10.88 5.94 -11.67
C LEU A 105 -11.34 5.62 -13.10
N PHE A 106 -11.72 4.37 -13.35
CA PHE A 106 -12.20 3.92 -14.66
C PHE A 106 -13.57 4.53 -15.03
N LYS A 107 -14.48 4.66 -14.06
CA LYS A 107 -15.79 5.31 -14.23
C LYS A 107 -15.69 6.81 -14.54
N LEU A 108 -14.66 7.50 -14.04
CA LEU A 108 -14.48 8.93 -14.28
C LEU A 108 -14.09 9.28 -15.72
N HIS A 109 -13.67 8.30 -16.54
CA HIS A 109 -13.24 8.48 -17.93
C HIS A 109 -12.09 9.48 -18.15
N ARG A 110 -11.35 9.79 -17.07
CA ARG A 110 -10.25 10.76 -17.09
C ARG A 110 -8.87 10.14 -17.35
N LEU A 111 -8.82 8.82 -17.51
CA LEU A 111 -7.60 8.06 -17.74
C LEU A 111 -7.27 8.05 -19.23
N ASP A 112 -5.99 8.08 -19.57
CA ASP A 112 -5.50 7.67 -20.89
C ASP A 112 -4.67 6.38 -20.74
N ILE A 113 -4.81 5.45 -21.68
CA ILE A 113 -4.12 4.16 -21.62
C ILE A 113 -3.43 3.91 -22.96
N LYS A 114 -2.11 3.70 -22.90
CA LYS A 114 -1.29 3.40 -24.08
C LYS A 114 -0.52 2.12 -23.89
N GLU A 115 -0.43 1.34 -24.95
CA GLU A 115 0.53 0.26 -25.01
C GLU A 115 1.91 0.86 -25.28
N ILE A 116 2.89 0.50 -24.45
CA ILE A 116 4.28 0.91 -24.58
C ILE A 116 5.17 -0.32 -24.69
N ASP A 117 6.18 -0.22 -25.53
CA ASP A 117 7.27 -1.18 -25.59
C ASP A 117 8.35 -0.78 -24.57
N HIS A 118 8.79 -1.75 -23.77
CA HIS A 118 9.86 -1.56 -22.80
C HIS A 118 10.96 -2.59 -23.04
N ILE A 119 12.18 -2.11 -23.19
CA ILE A 119 13.36 -2.96 -23.36
C ILE A 119 13.93 -3.25 -21.98
N GLU A 120 13.93 -4.53 -21.61
CA GLU A 120 14.39 -4.95 -20.29
C GLU A 120 15.12 -6.30 -20.35
N THR A 121 15.84 -6.62 -19.29
CA THR A 121 16.42 -7.95 -19.10
C THR A 121 15.45 -8.79 -18.26
N ILE A 122 14.83 -9.79 -18.89
CA ILE A 122 13.95 -10.74 -18.21
C ILE A 122 14.73 -11.97 -17.77
N TYR A 123 14.43 -12.49 -16.59
CA TYR A 123 14.89 -13.79 -16.13
C TYR A 123 13.71 -14.75 -16.04
N GLU A 124 13.90 -15.98 -16.50
CA GLU A 124 12.91 -17.05 -16.39
C GLU A 124 13.39 -18.08 -15.36
N GLU A 125 12.49 -18.48 -14.47
CA GLU A 125 12.73 -19.57 -13.55
C GLU A 125 12.80 -20.89 -14.33
N GLN A 126 13.92 -21.59 -14.19
CA GLN A 126 14.11 -22.93 -14.73
C GLN A 126 14.36 -23.90 -13.59
N ILE A 127 13.64 -25.01 -13.66
CA ILE A 127 13.79 -26.13 -12.75
C ILE A 127 14.66 -27.16 -13.43
N TYR A 128 15.78 -27.52 -12.80
CA TYR A 128 16.64 -28.61 -13.27
C TYR A 128 16.86 -29.62 -12.15
N ARG A 129 17.24 -30.84 -12.53
CA ARG A 129 17.54 -31.93 -11.60
C ARG A 129 18.99 -32.31 -11.73
N GLU A 130 19.69 -32.36 -10.60
CA GLU A 130 21.08 -32.77 -10.52
C GLU A 130 21.24 -33.70 -9.31
N ASN A 131 21.83 -34.88 -9.52
CA ASN A 131 22.01 -35.91 -8.48
C ASN A 131 20.73 -36.28 -7.70
N GLY A 132 19.57 -36.29 -8.38
CA GLY A 132 18.29 -36.60 -7.77
C GLY A 132 17.66 -35.47 -6.94
N MET A 133 18.34 -34.33 -6.79
CA MET A 133 17.82 -33.13 -6.15
C MET A 133 17.31 -32.13 -7.19
N GLN A 134 16.24 -31.43 -6.85
CA GLN A 134 15.60 -30.42 -7.70
C GLN A 134 16.12 -29.03 -7.33
N PHE A 135 16.69 -28.34 -8.30
CA PHE A 135 17.24 -27.00 -8.15
C PHE A 135 16.43 -26.01 -8.99
N ARG A 136 16.45 -24.75 -8.55
CA ARG A 136 15.87 -23.61 -9.25
C ARG A 136 17.00 -22.67 -9.64
N GLN A 137 17.02 -22.29 -10.90
CA GLN A 137 17.89 -21.23 -11.39
C GLN A 137 17.06 -20.19 -12.14
N PHE A 138 17.50 -18.94 -12.08
CA PHE A 138 16.94 -17.87 -12.90
C PHE A 138 17.88 -17.64 -14.08
N VAL A 139 17.43 -18.01 -15.27
CA VAL A 139 18.23 -17.86 -16.49
C VAL A 139 17.75 -16.65 -17.25
N LYS A 140 18.69 -15.83 -17.70
CA LYS A 140 18.40 -14.67 -18.54
C LYS A 140 17.69 -15.12 -19.82
N LYS A 141 16.48 -14.61 -20.06
CA LYS A 141 15.68 -14.87 -21.25
C LYS A 141 16.39 -14.28 -22.47
N LYS A 142 16.49 -15.06 -23.54
CA LYS A 142 17.04 -14.57 -24.80
C LYS A 142 16.04 -13.63 -25.47
N GLY A 143 16.55 -12.47 -25.85
CA GLY A 143 15.84 -11.41 -26.56
C GLY A 143 15.66 -11.66 -28.05
N VAL A 144 15.16 -10.64 -28.73
CA VAL A 144 15.02 -10.64 -30.19
C VAL A 144 16.40 -10.86 -30.81
N LEU A 145 16.49 -11.78 -31.79
CA LEU A 145 17.74 -12.16 -32.48
C LEU A 145 18.87 -12.65 -31.55
N GLY A 146 18.54 -13.24 -30.39
CA GLY A 146 19.53 -13.85 -29.50
C GLY A 146 20.31 -12.85 -28.62
N THR A 147 19.87 -11.60 -28.59
CA THR A 147 20.39 -10.56 -27.69
C THR A 147 20.00 -10.84 -26.23
N GLY A 148 20.61 -10.10 -25.28
CA GLY A 148 20.26 -10.18 -23.86
C GLY A 148 19.05 -9.34 -23.46
N THR A 149 18.40 -8.65 -24.39
CA THR A 149 17.34 -7.67 -24.11
C THR A 149 16.05 -8.07 -24.80
N THR A 150 14.99 -8.19 -24.03
CA THR A 150 13.64 -8.54 -24.49
C THR A 150 12.78 -7.28 -24.58
N SER A 151 11.93 -7.21 -25.60
CA SER A 151 10.88 -6.18 -25.68
C SER A 151 9.62 -6.72 -25.04
N SER A 152 9.19 -6.10 -23.94
CA SER A 152 7.93 -6.37 -23.27
C SER A 152 6.92 -5.28 -23.60
N LYS A 153 5.65 -5.67 -23.69
CA LYS A 153 4.54 -4.74 -23.89
C LYS A 153 3.83 -4.51 -22.58
N TYR A 154 3.66 -3.24 -22.23
CA TYR A 154 2.97 -2.82 -21.01
C TYR A 154 1.85 -1.84 -21.33
N ASN A 155 0.76 -1.91 -20.55
CA ASN A 155 -0.24 -0.85 -20.54
C ASN A 155 0.22 0.25 -19.59
N ALA A 156 0.58 1.41 -20.12
CA ALA A 156 0.82 2.62 -19.35
C ALA A 156 -0.51 3.34 -19.11
N ILE A 157 -0.81 3.64 -17.84
CA ILE A 157 -2.01 4.37 -17.43
C ILE A 157 -1.58 5.78 -17.03
N PHE A 158 -2.12 6.77 -17.73
CA PHE A 158 -1.84 8.18 -17.51
C PHE A 158 -3.00 8.83 -16.77
N TYR A 159 -2.67 9.53 -15.68
CA TYR A 159 -3.61 10.32 -14.90
C TYR A 159 -3.43 11.81 -15.20
N PRO A 160 -4.50 12.61 -15.30
CA PRO A 160 -4.40 14.04 -15.60
C PRO A 160 -3.83 14.85 -14.43
N ASN A 161 -3.98 14.34 -13.20
CA ASN A 161 -3.24 14.81 -12.04
C ASN A 161 -2.18 13.74 -11.74
N TYR A 162 -0.91 14.11 -11.77
CA TYR A 162 0.18 13.21 -11.43
C TYR A 162 0.77 13.58 -10.08
N TYR A 163 1.16 12.57 -9.31
CA TYR A 163 2.11 12.73 -8.23
C TYR A 163 3.49 12.84 -8.88
N GLU A 164 4.24 13.89 -8.57
CA GLU A 164 5.61 14.00 -9.05
C GLU A 164 6.46 13.00 -8.27
N VAL A 165 6.78 11.89 -8.93
CA VAL A 165 7.72 10.91 -8.38
C VAL A 165 9.10 11.54 -8.46
N PRO A 166 9.90 11.55 -7.38
CA PRO A 166 11.27 12.04 -7.43
C PRO A 166 12.04 11.34 -8.55
N THR A 167 12.54 12.12 -9.52
CA THR A 167 13.39 11.63 -10.61
C THR A 167 14.84 12.08 -10.47
N SER A 168 15.14 12.85 -9.44
CA SER A 168 16.48 13.32 -9.09
C SER A 168 16.73 13.04 -7.62
N PHE A 169 17.88 12.44 -7.33
CA PHE A 169 18.31 12.06 -6.00
C PHE A 169 19.66 12.71 -5.73
N ASP A 170 19.90 13.14 -4.50
CA ASP A 170 21.15 13.84 -4.14
C ASP A 170 22.36 12.92 -4.19
N ASN A 171 22.15 11.61 -4.00
CA ASN A 171 23.17 10.56 -4.09
C ASN A 171 22.55 9.18 -4.41
N ASP A 172 23.43 8.21 -4.68
CA ASP A 172 23.03 6.83 -5.02
C ASP A 172 22.36 6.08 -3.86
N ASP A 173 22.71 6.41 -2.61
CA ASP A 173 22.12 5.77 -1.42
C ASP A 173 20.65 6.18 -1.28
N ASP A 174 20.33 7.47 -1.44
CA ASP A 174 18.95 7.99 -1.43
C ASP A 174 18.10 7.37 -2.55
N TYR A 175 18.67 7.20 -3.74
CA TYR A 175 18.01 6.47 -4.83
C TYR A 175 17.77 5.01 -4.46
N SER A 176 18.79 4.34 -3.89
CA SER A 176 18.71 2.94 -3.51
C SER A 176 17.64 2.71 -2.45
N ASP A 177 17.59 3.56 -1.43
CA ASP A 177 16.60 3.50 -0.34
C ASP A 177 15.19 3.73 -0.89
N PHE A 178 14.99 4.77 -1.71
CA PHE A 178 13.71 5.02 -2.37
C PHE A 178 13.27 3.83 -3.24
N MET A 179 14.17 3.31 -4.07
CA MET A 179 13.89 2.15 -4.93
C MET A 179 13.61 0.89 -4.11
N SER A 180 14.33 0.69 -3.00
CA SER A 180 14.11 -0.40 -2.06
C SER A 180 12.71 -0.32 -1.48
N GLU A 181 12.28 0.85 -1.01
CA GLU A 181 10.93 1.05 -0.47
C GLU A 181 9.82 0.75 -1.49
N ILE A 182 9.93 1.24 -2.72
CA ILE A 182 8.88 1.04 -3.74
C ILE A 182 8.93 -0.36 -4.39
N SER A 183 10.09 -1.02 -4.38
CA SER A 183 10.23 -2.39 -4.87
C SER A 183 9.92 -3.44 -3.80
N TYR A 184 9.92 -3.04 -2.53
CA TYR A 184 9.44 -3.86 -1.43
C TYR A 184 7.96 -4.15 -1.66
N SER A 185 7.55 -5.41 -1.56
CA SER A 185 6.14 -5.81 -1.71
C SER A 185 5.60 -5.78 -3.15
N GLY A 186 6.37 -6.19 -4.16
CA GLY A 186 5.92 -6.26 -5.56
C GLY A 186 5.01 -7.45 -5.92
N ASN A 187 5.24 -8.05 -7.10
CA ASN A 187 4.44 -9.16 -7.66
C ASN A 187 4.56 -10.50 -6.91
N ALA A 188 5.35 -10.57 -5.84
CA ALA A 188 5.42 -11.75 -4.97
C ALA A 188 4.25 -11.82 -3.98
N LEU A 189 3.53 -10.71 -3.76
CA LEU A 189 2.35 -10.69 -2.90
C LEU A 189 1.12 -11.20 -3.66
N THR A 190 0.43 -12.16 -3.06
CA THR A 190 -0.77 -12.77 -3.65
C THR A 190 -1.88 -11.74 -3.87
N GLU A 191 -2.01 -10.77 -2.95
CA GLU A 191 -2.97 -9.67 -3.04
C GLU A 191 -2.69 -8.77 -4.24
N ASN A 192 -1.42 -8.43 -4.51
CA ASN A 192 -1.03 -7.64 -5.67
C ASN A 192 -1.29 -8.38 -6.97
N ILE A 193 -1.05 -9.69 -7.02
CA ILE A 193 -1.39 -10.52 -8.18
C ILE A 193 -2.90 -10.45 -8.46
N ARG A 194 -3.74 -10.47 -7.42
CA ARG A 194 -5.20 -10.34 -7.55
C ARG A 194 -5.58 -8.94 -8.03
N ILE A 195 -4.98 -7.88 -7.48
CA ILE A 195 -5.21 -6.49 -7.91
C ILE A 195 -4.84 -6.34 -9.39
N ASN A 196 -3.68 -6.85 -9.81
CA ASN A 196 -3.22 -6.82 -11.20
C ASN A 196 -4.21 -7.53 -12.14
N LYS A 197 -4.81 -8.64 -11.70
CA LYS A 197 -5.85 -9.31 -12.48
C LYS A 197 -7.08 -8.43 -12.68
N VAL A 198 -7.57 -7.79 -11.62
CA VAL A 198 -8.70 -6.84 -11.69
C VAL A 198 -8.35 -5.67 -12.60
N LEU A 199 -7.17 -5.09 -12.42
CA LEU A 199 -6.68 -3.97 -13.23
C LEU A 199 -6.67 -4.31 -14.72
N ASN A 200 -6.13 -5.46 -15.10
CA ASN A 200 -6.11 -5.90 -16.50
C ASN A 200 -7.53 -6.06 -17.07
N GLN A 201 -8.46 -6.65 -16.32
CA GLN A 201 -9.86 -6.76 -16.75
C GLN A 201 -10.51 -5.39 -16.98
N LEU A 202 -10.23 -4.42 -16.11
CA LEU A 202 -10.72 -3.05 -16.26
C LEU A 202 -10.09 -2.34 -17.46
N ILE A 203 -8.79 -2.53 -17.71
CA ILE A 203 -8.09 -1.99 -18.89
C ILE A 203 -8.71 -2.52 -20.18
N ASP A 204 -8.90 -3.83 -20.28
CA ASP A 204 -9.46 -4.46 -21.48
C ASP A 204 -10.89 -3.97 -21.72
N LEU A 205 -11.72 -3.91 -20.67
CA LEU A 205 -13.06 -3.36 -20.73
C LEU A 205 -13.06 -1.89 -21.16
N PHE A 206 -12.13 -1.08 -20.64
CA PHE A 206 -12.00 0.33 -21.01
C PHE A 206 -11.60 0.51 -22.48
N LYS A 207 -10.72 -0.34 -23.01
CA LYS A 207 -10.36 -0.33 -24.44
C LYS A 207 -11.58 -0.63 -25.32
N ILE A 208 -12.40 -1.61 -24.92
CA ILE A 208 -13.67 -1.95 -25.62
C ILE A 208 -14.67 -0.79 -25.53
N TYR A 209 -14.76 -0.10 -24.38
CA TYR A 209 -15.61 1.08 -24.26
C TYR A 209 -15.13 2.23 -25.14
N LYS A 210 -13.83 2.57 -25.09
CA LYS A 210 -13.24 3.68 -25.85
C LYS A 210 -13.28 3.49 -27.36
N ASN A 211 -13.29 2.24 -27.85
CA ASN A 211 -13.45 1.96 -29.27
C ASN A 211 -14.92 2.02 -29.75
N GLY A 212 -15.87 2.31 -28.86
CA GLY A 212 -17.29 2.44 -29.16
C GLY A 212 -18.08 1.12 -29.19
N SER A 213 -17.46 -0.01 -28.87
CA SER A 213 -18.12 -1.33 -28.93
C SER A 213 -19.00 -1.65 -27.72
N LEU A 214 -19.03 -0.77 -26.70
CA LEU A 214 -19.81 -0.96 -25.49
C LEU A 214 -20.50 0.33 -25.07
N PRO A 215 -21.84 0.35 -24.85
CA PRO A 215 -22.54 1.49 -24.29
C PRO A 215 -22.08 1.83 -22.87
N GLU A 216 -22.20 3.10 -22.47
CA GLU A 216 -21.76 3.59 -21.15
C GLU A 216 -22.44 2.84 -19.99
N GLU A 217 -23.76 2.63 -20.05
CA GLU A 217 -24.49 1.90 -19.01
C GLU A 217 -23.97 0.46 -18.84
N ALA A 218 -23.74 -0.25 -19.95
CA ALA A 218 -23.19 -1.60 -19.93
C ALA A 218 -21.73 -1.63 -19.44
N TYR A 219 -20.96 -0.59 -19.76
CA TYR A 219 -19.60 -0.40 -19.26
C TYR A 219 -19.57 -0.24 -17.73
N LEU A 220 -20.38 0.68 -17.18
CA LEU A 220 -20.47 0.92 -15.74
C LEU A 220 -20.92 -0.32 -14.99
N HIS A 221 -21.94 -1.02 -15.51
CA HIS A 221 -22.43 -2.27 -14.92
C HIS A 221 -21.36 -3.37 -14.93
N SER A 222 -20.60 -3.48 -16.02
CA SER A 222 -19.52 -4.46 -16.15
C SER A 222 -18.38 -4.19 -15.17
N ILE A 223 -18.05 -2.92 -14.90
CA ILE A 223 -17.10 -2.56 -13.83
C ILE A 223 -17.60 -3.10 -12.48
N ASP A 224 -18.85 -2.80 -12.11
CA ASP A 224 -19.40 -3.23 -10.82
C ASP A 224 -19.44 -4.75 -10.68
N ALA A 225 -19.74 -5.46 -11.77
CA ALA A 225 -19.68 -6.91 -11.83
C ALA A 225 -18.26 -7.46 -11.60
N ILE A 226 -17.24 -6.88 -12.24
CA ILE A 226 -15.83 -7.26 -12.07
C ILE A 226 -15.40 -7.09 -10.61
N ILE A 227 -15.68 -5.93 -10.01
CA ILE A 227 -15.30 -5.65 -8.62
C ILE A 227 -16.03 -6.58 -7.65
N THR A 228 -17.34 -6.75 -7.83
CA THR A 228 -18.15 -7.66 -7.00
C THR A 228 -17.63 -9.09 -7.07
N GLN A 229 -17.26 -9.58 -8.25
CA GLN A 229 -16.70 -10.91 -8.43
C GLN A 229 -15.33 -11.04 -7.76
N ALA A 230 -14.47 -10.03 -7.89
CA ALA A 230 -13.13 -10.03 -7.29
C ALA A 230 -13.21 -10.09 -5.76
N LYS A 231 -14.10 -9.31 -5.14
CA LYS A 231 -14.30 -9.28 -3.69
C LYS A 231 -14.84 -10.59 -3.12
N LYS A 232 -15.62 -11.36 -3.90
CA LYS A 232 -16.13 -12.69 -3.50
C LYS A 232 -15.06 -13.78 -3.47
N GLN A 233 -13.91 -13.56 -4.10
CA GLN A 233 -12.80 -14.52 -4.14
C GLN A 233 -11.83 -14.36 -2.96
N PHE A 234 -12.18 -13.51 -1.98
CA PHE A 234 -11.42 -13.25 -0.76
C PHE A 234 -12.05 -13.95 0.45
#